data_AF-A0A843SKE0-F1
#
_entry.id   AF-A0A843SKE0-F1
#
_cell.length_a   1.000
_cell.length_b   1.000
_cell.length_c   1.000
_cell.angle_alpha   90.00
_cell.angle_beta   90.00
_cell.angle_gamma   90.00
#
_symmetry.space_group_name_H-M   'P 1'
#
loop_
_entity.id
_entity.type
_entity.pdbx_description
1 polymer ?
#
loop_
_entity_poly.entity_id
_entity_poly.type
_entity_poly.pdbx_seq_one_letter_code
_entity_poly.pdbx_strand_id
1 'polypeptide(L)'
;MIKIHLQNDSAAAAPPLPVTEARPAPVNDWAVQPEVFFLELTNHCNMHCTFCPSDYLKKERGNADDELAVRFIEEVRDLGLNKPIQFNVLGEPLLNKKIYKYIDLCEQYGIEVYLISNFAILDAERAKKIFQHDNVALVLSLQTPTEDSYKRMRGYDKLNFEQYFDRIFPALREKFAAGSESRVEVHVTSTSNMRADSTIQSDFDLNMWDPFDVEDKDAFVLNLLNRFDGFSEQLRAEFPEQFEAERVRSLEQYAEQLGRNHLAASRDTIPDGAIDMTEDQFWGYMFAPNCFIRFKTFGLWTKEETFMKTFLPKESVVYVEEREEALDCSMAHNVSMLADGQMSLCCLDYEGEMGLPNMRDTSIVELLRAPEREAIAKDSMKSEVCRRCQGNIFVFDSEAKDERATKFDKFGRGWHPFEPDMNGVGGRWSNGNGWLYFLARQDSNLLNLRIMSIYDSATPLTVQVREHDEASKQFGEVLQQQVFFGVQNQMIDAQLPVSLKQGQLYRVDLLSPTFVPAEANGGDDRRSLGIMLFEAGVRQGELQVAAPVAEPEPVPQPEPVVVAEAGVASGGRFKRWLSALTGKP
;
A
#
# COMPACT_ATOMS: atom_id res chain seq x y z
N MET A 1 -23.91 15.08 -10.66
CA MET A 1 -24.13 15.21 -12.13
C MET A 1 -23.19 16.27 -12.67
N ILE A 2 -21.94 15.90 -12.96
CA ILE A 2 -21.04 16.75 -13.73
C ILE A 2 -21.51 16.65 -15.19
N LYS A 3 -21.93 17.76 -15.78
CA LYS A 3 -22.20 17.82 -17.22
C LYS A 3 -20.85 17.64 -17.93
N ILE A 4 -20.51 16.41 -18.28
CA ILE A 4 -19.43 16.13 -19.25
C ILE A 4 -19.85 16.83 -20.53
N HIS A 5 -19.31 18.04 -20.76
CA HIS A 5 -19.39 18.66 -22.06
C HIS A 5 -18.53 17.78 -22.96
N LEU A 6 -19.18 16.90 -23.72
CA LEU A 6 -18.62 16.40 -24.97
C LEU A 6 -18.41 17.63 -25.84
N GLN A 7 -17.26 18.30 -25.68
CA GLN A 7 -16.87 19.42 -26.52
C GLN A 7 -16.78 18.87 -27.94
N ASN A 8 -17.71 19.34 -28.78
CA ASN A 8 -17.86 19.03 -30.20
C ASN A 8 -16.53 18.64 -30.86
N ASP A 9 -16.53 17.49 -31.52
CA ASP A 9 -15.47 17.04 -32.43
C ASP A 9 -15.49 17.87 -33.74
N SER A 10 -15.41 19.18 -33.59
CA SER A 10 -15.06 20.08 -34.69
C SER A 10 -13.57 19.90 -34.93
N ALA A 11 -13.24 19.29 -36.07
CA ALA A 11 -11.90 19.04 -36.59
C ALA A 11 -11.13 20.34 -36.94
N ALA A 12 -10.92 21.22 -35.96
CA ALA A 12 -9.83 22.18 -36.02
C ALA A 12 -8.56 21.42 -35.60
N ALA A 13 -7.53 21.42 -36.46
CA ALA A 13 -6.25 20.84 -36.12
C ALA A 13 -5.74 21.50 -34.82
N ALA A 14 -5.56 20.71 -33.76
CA ALA A 14 -4.99 21.22 -32.52
C ALA A 14 -3.62 21.87 -32.82
N PRO A 15 -3.28 23.00 -32.16
CA PRO A 15 -1.99 23.67 -32.38
C PRO A 15 -0.80 22.71 -32.18
N PRO A 16 0.33 22.91 -32.89
CA PRO A 16 1.53 22.09 -32.74
C PRO A 16 2.11 22.21 -31.32
N LEU A 17 2.88 21.19 -30.91
CA LEU A 17 3.57 21.21 -29.61
C LEU A 17 4.76 22.19 -29.64
N PRO A 18 5.05 22.90 -28.54
CA PRO A 18 6.14 23.89 -28.46
C PRO A 18 7.51 23.23 -28.24
N VAL A 19 8.03 22.50 -29.22
CA VAL A 19 9.30 21.74 -29.16
C VAL A 19 10.54 22.64 -29.25
N THR A 20 11.61 22.30 -28.52
CA THR A 20 12.92 22.98 -28.48
C THR A 20 14.08 22.06 -28.89
N GLU A 21 15.25 22.66 -29.20
CA GLU A 21 16.44 21.91 -29.62
C GLU A 21 17.05 21.06 -28.47
N ALA A 22 17.67 19.94 -28.84
CA ALA A 22 18.31 19.03 -27.89
C ALA A 22 19.48 19.68 -27.14
N ARG A 23 19.58 19.41 -25.83
CA ARG A 23 20.66 19.92 -24.98
C ARG A 23 21.69 18.82 -24.71
N PRO A 24 22.96 19.18 -24.43
CA PRO A 24 23.94 18.18 -24.03
C PRO A 24 23.53 17.52 -22.72
N ALA A 25 23.74 16.21 -22.62
CA ALA A 25 23.40 15.46 -21.42
C ALA A 25 24.14 16.01 -20.20
N PRO A 26 23.45 16.22 -19.07
CA PRO A 26 24.09 16.70 -17.86
C PRO A 26 25.03 15.63 -17.29
N VAL A 27 26.00 16.06 -16.48
CA VAL A 27 26.79 15.13 -15.66
C VAL A 27 25.84 14.44 -14.67
N ASN A 28 25.78 13.12 -14.73
CA ASN A 28 25.04 12.30 -13.78
C ASN A 28 25.81 12.21 -12.45
N ASP A 29 25.52 13.14 -11.55
CA ASP A 29 26.14 13.31 -10.23
C ASP A 29 25.13 13.20 -9.07
N TRP A 30 23.88 12.83 -9.36
CA TRP A 30 22.83 12.66 -8.35
C TRP A 30 22.91 11.29 -7.66
N ALA A 31 22.62 11.28 -6.36
CA ALA A 31 22.82 10.12 -5.50
C ALA A 31 21.86 8.95 -5.76
N VAL A 32 20.62 9.23 -6.19
CA VAL A 32 19.59 8.21 -6.45
C VAL A 32 19.13 8.32 -7.90
N GLN A 33 19.15 7.23 -8.66
CA GLN A 33 18.73 7.25 -10.06
C GLN A 33 17.20 7.15 -10.19
N PRO A 34 16.57 7.91 -11.10
CA PRO A 34 15.14 7.74 -11.36
C PRO A 34 14.87 6.42 -12.09
N GLU A 35 13.85 5.68 -11.62
CA GLU A 35 13.46 4.40 -12.22
C GLU A 35 12.43 4.59 -13.35
N VAL A 36 11.36 5.33 -13.07
CA VAL A 36 10.27 5.66 -14.01
C VAL A 36 9.97 7.16 -13.96
N PHE A 37 9.56 7.72 -15.11
CA PHE A 37 9.04 9.07 -15.20
C PHE A 37 7.52 9.05 -15.38
N PHE A 38 6.77 9.72 -14.50
CA PHE A 38 5.32 9.85 -14.64
C PHE A 38 4.96 11.25 -15.16
N LEU A 39 4.07 11.31 -16.14
CA LEU A 39 3.55 12.55 -16.69
C LEU A 39 2.02 12.50 -16.70
N GLU A 40 1.41 13.21 -15.76
CA GLU A 40 -0.05 13.34 -15.67
C GLU A 40 -0.56 14.35 -16.70
N LEU A 41 -0.82 13.89 -17.93
CA LEU A 41 -1.31 14.77 -19.02
C LEU A 41 -2.72 15.32 -18.79
N THR A 42 -3.50 14.65 -17.96
CA THR A 42 -4.81 15.10 -17.50
C THR A 42 -5.16 14.37 -16.21
N ASN A 43 -5.78 15.07 -15.27
CA ASN A 43 -6.36 14.43 -14.09
C ASN A 43 -7.87 14.18 -14.27
N HIS A 44 -8.46 14.46 -15.44
CA HIS A 44 -9.86 14.12 -15.72
C HIS A 44 -10.03 12.64 -16.02
N CYS A 45 -11.08 12.01 -15.49
CA CYS A 45 -11.45 10.64 -15.83
C CYS A 45 -12.95 10.57 -16.18
N ASN A 46 -13.30 9.67 -17.10
CA ASN A 46 -14.68 9.38 -17.47
C ASN A 46 -15.30 8.25 -16.65
N MET A 47 -14.53 7.60 -15.77
CA MET A 47 -14.99 6.58 -14.83
C MET A 47 -14.93 7.10 -13.39
N HIS A 48 -15.81 6.56 -12.56
CA HIS A 48 -15.90 6.83 -11.11
C HIS A 48 -15.56 5.55 -10.36
N CYS A 49 -14.37 5.01 -10.65
CA CYS A 49 -13.94 3.77 -10.04
C CYS A 49 -13.89 3.95 -8.53
N THR A 50 -14.61 3.11 -7.81
CA THR A 50 -14.75 3.27 -6.36
C THR A 50 -13.38 3.21 -5.68
N PHE A 51 -12.48 2.36 -6.18
CA PHE A 51 -11.13 2.14 -5.65
C PHE A 51 -10.10 3.20 -6.04
N CYS A 52 -10.52 4.25 -6.76
CA CYS A 52 -9.66 5.32 -7.21
C CYS A 52 -9.94 6.60 -6.39
N PRO A 53 -8.91 7.30 -5.87
CA PRO A 53 -9.11 8.52 -5.10
C PRO A 53 -9.51 9.73 -5.97
N SER A 54 -9.59 9.55 -7.29
CA SER A 54 -9.92 10.61 -8.26
C SER A 54 -11.10 11.47 -7.80
N ASP A 55 -12.24 10.89 -7.44
CA ASP A 55 -13.44 11.65 -7.06
C ASP A 55 -13.29 12.47 -5.76
N TYR A 56 -12.21 12.25 -5.02
CA TYR A 56 -11.87 12.90 -3.75
C TYR A 56 -10.69 13.86 -3.87
N LEU A 57 -10.22 14.12 -5.09
CA LEU A 57 -9.15 15.09 -5.33
C LEU A 57 -9.49 16.46 -4.74
N LYS A 58 -8.55 17.00 -3.96
CA LYS A 58 -8.63 18.35 -3.38
C LYS A 58 -8.18 19.39 -4.42
N LYS A 59 -7.22 19.03 -5.28
CA LYS A 59 -6.72 19.88 -6.36
C LYS A 59 -7.74 20.09 -7.50
N GLU A 60 -7.58 21.19 -8.24
CA GLU A 60 -8.42 21.49 -9.40
C GLU A 60 -8.22 20.48 -10.54
N ARG A 61 -9.30 20.21 -11.28
CA ARG A 61 -9.23 19.35 -12.46
C ARG A 61 -8.73 20.12 -13.67
N GLY A 62 -7.81 19.53 -14.43
CA GLY A 62 -7.22 20.17 -15.60
C GLY A 62 -6.38 19.21 -16.44
N ASN A 63 -5.95 19.75 -17.59
CA ASN A 63 -4.92 19.14 -18.42
C ASN A 63 -3.57 19.79 -18.10
N ALA A 64 -2.49 19.04 -18.31
CA ALA A 64 -1.15 19.60 -18.29
C ALA A 64 -1.02 20.77 -19.26
N ASP A 65 -0.28 21.80 -18.83
CA ASP A 65 0.18 22.84 -19.73
C ASP A 65 1.13 22.24 -20.78
N ASP A 66 0.91 22.57 -22.06
CA ASP A 66 1.66 21.98 -23.16
C ASP A 66 3.16 22.33 -23.09
N GLU A 67 3.51 23.55 -22.65
CA GLU A 67 4.92 23.97 -22.55
C GLU A 67 5.62 23.15 -21.45
N LEU A 68 4.96 22.94 -20.31
CA LEU A 68 5.50 22.12 -19.23
C LEU A 68 5.58 20.63 -19.62
N ALA A 69 4.57 20.08 -20.28
CA ALA A 69 4.56 18.68 -20.69
C ALA A 69 5.66 18.38 -21.73
N VAL A 70 5.82 19.26 -22.73
CA VAL A 70 6.90 19.14 -23.71
C VAL A 70 8.26 19.29 -23.03
N ARG A 71 8.44 20.30 -22.17
CA ARG A 71 9.70 20.51 -21.47
C ARG A 71 10.06 19.33 -20.58
N PHE A 72 9.09 18.69 -19.92
CA PHE A 72 9.32 17.47 -19.14
C PHE A 72 9.86 16.33 -20.03
N ILE A 73 9.22 16.06 -21.18
CA ILE A 73 9.66 15.03 -22.13
C ILE A 73 11.06 15.34 -22.67
N GLU A 74 11.34 16.60 -23.01
CA GLU A 74 12.65 17.05 -23.49
C GLU A 74 13.75 16.92 -22.45
N GLU A 75 13.45 17.26 -21.19
CA GLU A 75 14.41 17.09 -20.10
C GLU A 75 14.66 15.61 -19.83
N VAL A 76 13.65 14.73 -19.89
CA VAL A 76 13.85 13.27 -19.79
C VAL A 76 14.74 12.74 -20.92
N ARG A 77 14.51 13.19 -22.17
CA ARG A 77 15.40 12.91 -23.31
C ARG A 77 16.83 13.33 -23.00
N ASP A 78 17.02 14.57 -22.53
CA ASP A 78 18.33 15.17 -22.30
C ASP A 78 19.10 14.44 -21.18
N LEU A 79 18.44 13.73 -20.26
CA LEU A 79 19.12 12.90 -19.26
C LEU A 79 19.86 11.70 -19.87
N GLY A 80 19.44 11.20 -21.04
CA GLY A 80 20.08 10.06 -21.72
C GLY A 80 20.00 8.73 -20.97
N LEU A 81 19.01 8.55 -20.07
CA LEU A 81 18.88 7.35 -19.22
C LEU A 81 18.13 6.18 -19.87
N ASN A 82 17.55 6.38 -21.06
CA ASN A 82 16.73 5.39 -21.77
C ASN A 82 15.65 4.77 -20.86
N LYS A 83 14.93 5.64 -20.12
CA LYS A 83 13.82 5.24 -19.23
C LYS A 83 12.48 5.57 -19.88
N PRO A 84 11.43 4.77 -19.63
CA PRO A 84 10.12 5.04 -20.16
C PRO A 84 9.46 6.24 -19.47
N ILE A 85 8.52 6.87 -20.18
CA ILE A 85 7.57 7.82 -19.59
C ILE A 85 6.19 7.16 -19.52
N GLN A 86 5.59 7.21 -18.35
CA GLN A 86 4.24 6.74 -18.11
C GLN A 86 3.25 7.92 -18.11
N PHE A 87 2.30 7.91 -19.04
CA PHE A 87 1.31 8.97 -19.23
C PHE A 87 0.11 8.87 -18.29
N ASN A 88 0.35 8.59 -17.01
CA ASN A 88 -0.70 8.63 -15.98
C ASN A 88 -0.10 8.77 -14.58
N VAL A 89 -0.82 9.49 -13.73
CA VAL A 89 -0.76 9.38 -12.27
C VAL A 89 -2.18 9.02 -11.82
N LEU A 90 -3.11 9.96 -12.04
CA LEU A 90 -4.55 9.69 -12.11
C LEU A 90 -5.07 10.08 -13.50
N GLY A 91 -6.40 10.10 -13.66
CA GLY A 91 -7.07 10.49 -14.90
C GLY A 91 -7.19 9.37 -15.96
N GLU A 92 -7.86 9.70 -17.06
CA GLU A 92 -7.91 8.89 -18.28
C GLU A 92 -7.15 9.62 -19.40
N PRO A 93 -5.95 9.15 -19.78
CA PRO A 93 -5.11 9.87 -20.75
C PRO A 93 -5.76 10.02 -22.13
N LEU A 94 -6.65 9.11 -22.54
CA LEU A 94 -7.36 9.22 -23.82
C LEU A 94 -8.37 10.38 -23.88
N LEU A 95 -8.66 11.05 -22.76
CA LEU A 95 -9.44 12.28 -22.75
C LEU A 95 -8.62 13.51 -23.19
N ASN A 96 -7.29 13.44 -23.09
CA ASN A 96 -6.43 14.47 -23.64
C ASN A 96 -6.30 14.29 -25.16
N LYS A 97 -6.96 15.15 -25.95
CA LYS A 97 -6.95 15.07 -27.42
C LYS A 97 -5.55 15.19 -28.05
N LYS A 98 -4.54 15.68 -27.31
CA LYS A 98 -3.15 15.81 -27.75
C LYS A 98 -2.28 14.61 -27.38
N ILE A 99 -2.81 13.58 -26.71
CA ILE A 99 -2.08 12.38 -26.29
C ILE A 99 -1.21 11.79 -27.41
N TYR A 100 -1.75 11.69 -28.63
CA TYR A 100 -1.04 11.15 -29.80
C TYR A 100 0.18 11.99 -30.20
N LYS A 101 0.14 13.31 -30.01
CA LYS A 101 1.28 14.19 -30.28
C LYS A 101 2.40 14.00 -29.26
N TYR A 102 2.05 13.70 -28.01
CA TYR A 102 3.03 13.39 -26.98
C TYR A 102 3.66 12.01 -27.21
N ILE A 103 2.89 11.03 -27.69
CA ILE A 103 3.41 9.71 -28.11
C ILE A 103 4.40 9.89 -29.27
N ASP A 104 4.01 10.61 -30.32
CA ASP A 104 4.86 10.94 -31.48
C ASP A 104 6.16 11.64 -31.06
N LEU A 105 6.08 12.62 -30.15
CA LEU A 105 7.26 13.29 -29.62
C LEU A 105 8.20 12.33 -28.87
N CYS A 106 7.66 11.46 -28.02
CA CYS A 106 8.45 10.44 -27.33
C CYS A 106 9.10 9.47 -28.33
N GLU A 107 8.39 9.07 -29.39
CA GLU A 107 8.92 8.17 -30.42
C GLU A 107 10.09 8.82 -31.19
N GLN A 108 9.95 10.09 -31.57
CA GLN A 108 11.03 10.87 -32.19
C GLN A 108 12.29 10.95 -31.31
N TYR A 109 12.12 10.87 -29.99
CA TYR A 109 13.21 10.87 -29.02
C TYR A 109 13.66 9.48 -28.57
N GLY A 110 13.07 8.41 -29.12
CA GLY A 110 13.39 7.03 -28.76
C GLY A 110 12.97 6.65 -27.33
N ILE A 111 11.95 7.31 -26.78
CA ILE A 111 11.42 7.09 -25.44
C ILE A 111 10.21 6.15 -25.53
N GLU A 112 10.25 5.03 -24.79
CA GLU A 112 9.08 4.14 -24.62
C GLU A 112 8.00 4.85 -23.78
N VAL A 113 6.75 4.71 -24.20
CA VAL A 113 5.58 5.27 -23.51
C VAL A 113 4.75 4.14 -22.88
N TYR A 114 4.52 4.23 -21.58
CA TYR A 114 3.48 3.45 -20.92
C TYR A 114 2.17 4.23 -20.93
N LEU A 115 1.17 3.69 -21.62
CA LEU A 115 -0.16 4.28 -21.71
C LEU A 115 -1.17 3.42 -20.96
N ILE A 116 -1.53 3.82 -19.74
CA ILE A 116 -2.52 3.11 -18.93
C ILE A 116 -3.89 3.73 -19.14
N SER A 117 -4.84 2.94 -19.64
CA SER A 117 -6.19 3.39 -19.95
C SER A 117 -7.25 2.48 -19.34
N ASN A 118 -8.36 3.11 -18.96
CA ASN A 118 -9.62 2.42 -18.66
C ASN A 118 -10.33 1.92 -19.91
N PHE A 119 -9.89 2.31 -21.11
CA PHE A 119 -10.33 1.85 -22.43
C PHE A 119 -11.81 1.94 -22.78
N ALA A 120 -12.66 2.55 -21.95
CA ALA A 120 -14.09 2.69 -22.25
C ALA A 120 -14.37 3.53 -23.51
N ILE A 121 -13.43 4.41 -23.88
CA ILE A 121 -13.49 5.21 -25.12
C ILE A 121 -12.51 4.73 -26.19
N LEU A 122 -11.78 3.64 -25.96
CA LEU A 122 -10.87 3.07 -26.94
C LEU A 122 -11.70 2.36 -28.02
N ASP A 123 -11.84 3.00 -29.16
CA ASP A 123 -12.40 2.43 -30.39
C ASP A 123 -11.26 2.15 -31.39
N ALA A 124 -11.60 1.49 -32.50
CA ALA A 124 -10.63 1.16 -33.55
C ALA A 124 -9.91 2.42 -34.09
N GLU A 125 -10.60 3.55 -34.23
CA GLU A 125 -9.98 4.80 -34.70
C GLU A 125 -8.94 5.36 -33.73
N ARG A 126 -9.20 5.31 -32.41
CA ARG A 126 -8.19 5.69 -31.41
C ARG A 126 -7.07 4.66 -31.33
N ALA A 127 -7.39 3.38 -31.37
CA ALA A 127 -6.39 2.30 -31.35
C ALA A 127 -5.44 2.42 -32.56
N LYS A 128 -5.96 2.65 -33.76
CA LYS A 128 -5.19 2.89 -34.97
C LYS A 128 -4.20 4.05 -34.83
N LYS A 129 -4.60 5.15 -34.16
CA LYS A 129 -3.69 6.28 -33.89
C LYS A 129 -2.61 5.93 -32.87
N ILE A 130 -2.88 5.03 -31.93
CA ILE A 130 -1.86 4.54 -30.97
C ILE A 130 -0.87 3.64 -31.71
N PHE A 131 -1.37 2.66 -32.46
CA PHE A 131 -0.55 1.65 -33.15
C PHE A 131 0.04 2.13 -34.48
N GLN A 132 -0.05 3.42 -34.79
CA GLN A 132 0.84 4.07 -35.76
C GLN A 132 2.26 4.24 -35.21
N HIS A 133 2.44 4.04 -33.90
CA HIS A 133 3.69 4.12 -33.18
C HIS A 133 4.10 2.73 -32.68
N ASP A 134 5.40 2.51 -32.55
CA ASP A 134 5.99 1.26 -32.07
C ASP A 134 6.51 1.37 -30.63
N ASN A 135 6.65 2.60 -30.11
CA ASN A 135 7.18 2.88 -28.78
C ASN A 135 6.14 2.75 -27.64
N VAL A 136 4.98 2.13 -27.86
CA VAL A 136 3.89 2.12 -26.87
C VAL A 136 3.76 0.78 -26.15
N ALA A 137 3.73 0.83 -24.83
CA ALA A 137 3.20 -0.22 -23.97
C ALA A 137 1.79 0.18 -23.50
N LEU A 138 0.76 -0.31 -24.19
CA LEU A 138 -0.65 -0.04 -23.89
C LEU A 138 -1.14 -0.98 -22.79
N VAL A 139 -1.62 -0.41 -21.69
CA VAL A 139 -2.15 -1.16 -20.54
C VAL A 139 -3.65 -0.89 -20.42
N LEU A 140 -4.45 -1.96 -20.46
CA LEU A 140 -5.91 -1.94 -20.41
C LEU A 140 -6.39 -2.43 -19.03
N SER A 141 -7.08 -1.56 -18.29
CA SER A 141 -7.49 -1.84 -16.90
C SER A 141 -8.84 -2.58 -16.80
N LEU A 142 -8.86 -3.91 -16.92
CA LEU A 142 -10.06 -4.78 -16.87
C LEU A 142 -10.32 -5.33 -15.45
N GLN A 143 -10.20 -4.51 -14.42
CA GLN A 143 -10.23 -4.93 -13.00
C GLN A 143 -11.55 -5.53 -12.47
N THR A 144 -12.45 -5.97 -13.35
CA THR A 144 -13.79 -6.42 -13.03
C THR A 144 -14.19 -7.53 -14.00
N PRO A 145 -14.73 -8.66 -13.51
CA PRO A 145 -15.10 -9.82 -14.33
C PRO A 145 -16.58 -10.01 -14.63
N THR A 146 -17.49 -9.28 -13.96
CA THR A 146 -18.95 -9.43 -14.13
C THR A 146 -19.66 -8.11 -14.35
N GLU A 147 -20.89 -8.18 -14.89
CA GLU A 147 -21.78 -7.01 -15.03
C GLU A 147 -22.03 -6.29 -13.70
N ASP A 148 -22.23 -7.06 -12.62
CA ASP A 148 -22.50 -6.52 -11.29
C ASP A 148 -21.28 -5.76 -10.73
N SER A 149 -20.12 -6.43 -10.70
CA SER A 149 -18.87 -5.82 -10.25
C SER A 149 -18.48 -4.61 -11.10
N TYR A 150 -18.73 -4.65 -12.41
CA TYR A 150 -18.42 -3.54 -13.30
C TYR A 150 -19.24 -2.30 -12.94
N LYS A 151 -20.55 -2.47 -12.73
CA LYS A 151 -21.44 -1.38 -12.29
C LYS A 151 -21.03 -0.81 -10.94
N ARG A 152 -20.77 -1.69 -9.96
CA ARG A 152 -20.43 -1.27 -8.59
C ARG A 152 -19.04 -0.63 -8.50
N MET A 153 -18.03 -1.19 -9.17
CA MET A 153 -16.62 -0.81 -8.98
C MET A 153 -16.10 0.22 -9.96
N ARG A 154 -16.62 0.29 -11.19
CA ARG A 154 -16.08 1.19 -12.24
C ARG A 154 -16.87 2.49 -12.38
N GLY A 155 -18.12 2.53 -11.93
CA GLY A 155 -18.94 3.73 -11.95
C GLY A 155 -19.12 4.33 -13.35
N TYR A 156 -19.25 3.49 -14.38
CA TYR A 156 -19.44 3.90 -15.78
C TYR A 156 -20.70 3.24 -16.37
N ASP A 157 -21.67 4.06 -16.78
CA ASP A 157 -23.02 3.62 -17.15
C ASP A 157 -23.31 3.65 -18.66
N LYS A 158 -22.37 4.14 -19.47
CA LYS A 158 -22.55 4.27 -20.93
C LYS A 158 -22.37 2.96 -21.70
N LEU A 159 -21.70 1.97 -21.11
CA LEU A 159 -21.49 0.63 -21.66
C LEU A 159 -21.84 -0.38 -20.58
N ASN A 160 -22.46 -1.49 -20.94
CA ASN A 160 -22.49 -2.67 -20.07
C ASN A 160 -21.13 -3.40 -20.10
N PHE A 161 -20.94 -4.40 -19.24
CA PHE A 161 -19.69 -5.13 -19.11
C PHE A 161 -19.26 -5.80 -20.40
N GLU A 162 -20.15 -6.48 -21.12
CA GLU A 162 -19.78 -7.14 -22.38
C GLU A 162 -19.37 -6.12 -23.44
N GLN A 163 -20.11 -5.02 -23.59
CA GLN A 163 -19.74 -3.94 -24.50
C GLN A 163 -18.41 -3.28 -24.14
N TYR A 164 -18.11 -3.19 -22.85
CA TYR A 164 -16.85 -2.68 -22.34
C TYR A 164 -15.70 -3.64 -22.63
N PHE A 165 -15.83 -4.91 -22.24
CA PHE A 165 -14.86 -5.98 -22.47
C PHE A 165 -14.56 -6.12 -23.97
N ASP A 166 -15.59 -6.17 -24.81
CA ASP A 166 -15.47 -6.38 -26.25
C ASP A 166 -14.78 -5.21 -26.97
N ARG A 167 -14.54 -4.06 -26.32
CA ARG A 167 -13.68 -3.00 -26.88
C ARG A 167 -12.24 -3.45 -27.09
N ILE A 168 -11.75 -4.40 -26.30
CA ILE A 168 -10.37 -4.86 -26.32
C ILE A 168 -10.03 -5.46 -27.70
N PHE A 169 -10.89 -6.33 -28.23
CA PHE A 169 -10.62 -7.09 -29.45
C PHE A 169 -10.45 -6.24 -30.72
N PRO A 170 -11.38 -5.34 -31.11
CA PRO A 170 -11.17 -4.49 -32.28
C PRO A 170 -9.97 -3.56 -32.09
N ALA A 171 -9.70 -3.07 -30.87
CA ALA A 171 -8.51 -2.28 -30.61
C ALA A 171 -7.22 -3.09 -30.83
N LEU A 172 -7.14 -4.32 -30.30
CA LEU A 172 -6.01 -5.22 -30.51
C LEU A 172 -5.83 -5.62 -31.97
N ARG A 173 -6.91 -5.81 -32.72
CA ARG A 173 -6.83 -6.11 -34.16
C ARG A 173 -6.11 -5.00 -34.93
N GLU A 174 -6.32 -3.73 -34.56
CA GLU A 174 -5.62 -2.60 -35.20
C GLU A 174 -4.10 -2.64 -35.00
N LYS A 175 -3.61 -3.20 -33.88
CA LYS A 175 -2.16 -3.45 -33.69
C LYS A 175 -1.60 -4.32 -34.82
N PHE A 176 -2.27 -5.45 -35.09
CA PHE A 176 -1.84 -6.38 -36.13
C PHE A 176 -2.04 -5.75 -37.51
N ALA A 177 -3.17 -5.11 -37.78
CA ALA A 177 -3.43 -4.44 -39.04
C ALA A 177 -2.39 -3.34 -39.37
N ALA A 178 -1.83 -2.68 -38.36
CA ALA A 178 -0.81 -1.65 -38.51
C ALA A 178 0.62 -2.21 -38.64
N GLY A 179 0.86 -3.49 -38.33
CA GLY A 179 2.23 -4.01 -38.25
C GLY A 179 2.97 -3.64 -36.97
N SER A 180 2.29 -3.10 -35.95
CA SER A 180 2.94 -2.43 -34.82
C SER A 180 3.64 -3.41 -33.86
N GLU A 181 4.83 -3.02 -33.43
CA GLU A 181 5.65 -3.71 -32.42
C GLU A 181 5.21 -3.39 -30.98
N SER A 182 4.26 -2.46 -30.80
CA SER A 182 3.76 -2.03 -29.48
C SER A 182 3.38 -3.21 -28.57
N ARG A 183 3.62 -3.09 -27.27
CA ARG A 183 3.19 -4.09 -26.29
C ARG A 183 1.77 -3.80 -25.83
N VAL A 184 0.94 -4.83 -25.66
CA VAL A 184 -0.39 -4.66 -25.04
C VAL A 184 -0.58 -5.57 -23.84
N GLU A 185 -1.07 -5.01 -22.74
CA GLU A 185 -1.30 -5.74 -21.49
C GLU A 185 -2.73 -5.51 -21.00
N VAL A 186 -3.49 -6.58 -20.79
CA VAL A 186 -4.79 -6.56 -20.16
C VAL A 186 -4.60 -6.88 -18.69
N HIS A 187 -4.73 -5.88 -17.83
CA HIS A 187 -4.58 -6.03 -16.38
C HIS A 187 -5.92 -6.44 -15.78
N VAL A 188 -5.95 -7.62 -15.20
CA VAL A 188 -7.11 -8.22 -14.56
C VAL A 188 -6.81 -8.35 -13.07
N THR A 189 -7.70 -7.85 -12.23
CA THR A 189 -7.49 -7.94 -10.78
C THR A 189 -7.75 -9.35 -10.30
N SER A 190 -6.77 -9.88 -9.58
CA SER A 190 -6.91 -11.06 -8.74
C SER A 190 -7.59 -10.65 -7.44
N THR A 191 -8.83 -11.09 -7.21
CA THR A 191 -9.63 -10.66 -6.04
C THR A 191 -9.14 -11.22 -4.71
N SER A 192 -8.56 -12.41 -4.73
CA SER A 192 -7.79 -13.05 -3.66
C SER A 192 -6.56 -12.26 -3.22
N ASN A 193 -6.03 -11.42 -4.12
CA ASN A 193 -4.87 -10.59 -3.87
C ASN A 193 -5.21 -9.11 -3.65
N MET A 194 -6.47 -8.77 -3.38
CA MET A 194 -6.75 -7.54 -2.67
C MET A 194 -6.25 -7.74 -1.25
N ARG A 195 -4.97 -7.44 -1.04
CA ARG A 195 -4.38 -7.44 0.28
C ARG A 195 -5.17 -6.42 1.07
N ALA A 196 -6.07 -6.89 1.95
CA ALA A 196 -6.41 -6.11 3.13
C ALA A 196 -5.05 -5.73 3.71
N ASP A 197 -4.72 -4.45 3.59
CA ASP A 197 -3.44 -3.95 4.05
C ASP A 197 -3.36 -4.35 5.52
N SER A 198 -2.39 -5.21 5.88
CA SER A 198 -2.28 -5.79 7.23
C SER A 198 -2.11 -4.72 8.30
N THR A 199 -1.84 -3.48 7.90
CA THR A 199 -1.79 -2.29 8.75
C THR A 199 -3.16 -1.72 9.09
N ILE A 200 -4.26 -2.20 8.48
CA ILE A 200 -5.63 -1.78 8.78
C ILE A 200 -6.22 -2.66 9.87
N GLN A 201 -6.62 -2.04 10.97
CA GLN A 201 -7.29 -2.69 12.10
C GLN A 201 -8.67 -2.03 12.27
N SER A 202 -9.74 -2.79 12.03
CA SER A 202 -11.10 -2.26 11.93
C SER A 202 -12.06 -2.98 12.87
N ASP A 203 -13.01 -2.24 13.44
CA ASP A 203 -14.17 -2.79 14.16
C ASP A 203 -15.23 -3.40 13.22
N PHE A 204 -15.13 -3.09 11.93
CA PHE A 204 -16.05 -3.56 10.89
C PHE A 204 -15.36 -4.54 9.96
N ASP A 205 -16.12 -5.49 9.43
CA ASP A 205 -15.67 -6.30 8.30
C ASP A 205 -15.44 -5.40 7.09
N LEU A 206 -14.18 -5.26 6.71
CA LEU A 206 -13.77 -4.48 5.54
C LEU A 206 -13.96 -5.33 4.29
N ASN A 207 -15.21 -5.45 3.82
CA ASN A 207 -15.51 -5.98 2.49
C ASN A 207 -15.18 -4.93 1.41
N MET A 208 -13.98 -4.34 1.50
CA MET A 208 -13.48 -3.42 0.50
C MET A 208 -13.47 -4.17 -0.82
N TRP A 209 -14.32 -3.70 -1.75
CA TRP A 209 -14.39 -4.22 -3.11
C TRP A 209 -15.00 -5.59 -3.27
N ASP A 210 -15.89 -5.95 -2.33
CA ASP A 210 -16.77 -7.13 -2.29
C ASP A 210 -16.39 -8.21 -3.31
N PRO A 211 -15.50 -9.14 -2.92
CA PRO A 211 -14.93 -10.11 -3.82
C PRO A 211 -16.03 -11.01 -4.39
N PHE A 212 -15.79 -11.52 -5.59
CA PHE A 212 -16.51 -12.67 -6.14
C PHE A 212 -16.62 -13.78 -5.10
N ASP A 213 -17.72 -14.53 -5.16
CA ASP A 213 -17.74 -15.87 -4.59
C ASP A 213 -16.56 -16.67 -5.17
N VAL A 214 -15.83 -17.39 -4.32
CA VAL A 214 -14.62 -18.13 -4.72
C VAL A 214 -14.95 -19.12 -5.84
N GLU A 215 -16.17 -19.66 -5.84
CA GLU A 215 -16.71 -20.55 -6.86
C GLU A 215 -16.82 -19.90 -8.25
N ASP A 216 -17.05 -18.59 -8.34
CA ASP A 216 -17.22 -17.88 -9.61
C ASP A 216 -15.88 -17.46 -10.24
N LYS A 217 -14.81 -17.44 -9.45
CA LYS A 217 -13.49 -16.97 -9.87
C LYS A 217 -12.85 -17.89 -10.90
N ASP A 218 -12.88 -19.20 -10.68
CA ASP A 218 -12.30 -20.17 -11.62
C ASP A 218 -13.07 -20.16 -12.94
N ALA A 219 -14.41 -20.06 -12.88
CA ALA A 219 -15.25 -19.94 -14.06
C ALA A 219 -14.95 -18.67 -14.86
N PHE A 220 -14.74 -17.53 -14.18
CA PHE A 220 -14.33 -16.30 -14.82
C PHE A 220 -12.97 -16.43 -15.51
N VAL A 221 -11.94 -16.92 -14.79
CA VAL A 221 -10.59 -17.05 -15.36
C VAL A 221 -10.60 -17.99 -16.57
N LEU A 222 -11.31 -19.11 -16.48
CA LEU A 222 -11.46 -20.03 -17.60
C LEU A 222 -12.16 -19.36 -18.79
N ASN A 223 -13.24 -18.61 -18.57
CA ASN A 223 -13.95 -17.90 -19.64
C ASN A 223 -13.08 -16.81 -20.28
N LEU A 224 -12.42 -15.98 -19.45
CA LEU A 224 -11.48 -14.95 -19.86
C LEU A 224 -10.42 -15.55 -20.80
N LEU A 225 -9.72 -16.60 -20.33
CA LEU A 225 -8.66 -17.24 -21.10
C LEU A 225 -9.20 -17.84 -22.41
N ASN A 226 -10.36 -18.50 -22.38
CA ASN A 226 -10.97 -19.06 -23.59
C ASN A 226 -11.33 -17.98 -24.62
N ARG A 227 -11.81 -16.80 -24.18
CA ARG A 227 -12.11 -15.67 -25.08
C ARG A 227 -10.83 -15.15 -25.75
N PHE A 228 -9.75 -14.97 -24.99
CA PHE A 228 -8.48 -14.49 -25.53
C PHE A 228 -7.77 -15.53 -26.42
N ASP A 229 -7.84 -16.82 -26.07
CA ASP A 229 -7.33 -17.92 -26.91
C ASP A 229 -8.08 -17.96 -28.25
N GLY A 230 -9.42 -17.93 -28.23
CA GLY A 230 -10.23 -17.91 -29.45
C GLY A 230 -9.98 -16.66 -30.31
N PHE A 231 -9.75 -15.50 -29.68
CA PHE A 231 -9.37 -14.29 -30.41
C PHE A 231 -7.95 -14.40 -31.02
N SER A 232 -7.00 -15.03 -30.31
CA SER A 232 -5.66 -15.29 -30.83
C SER A 232 -5.70 -16.17 -32.09
N GLU A 233 -6.54 -17.20 -32.11
CA GLU A 233 -6.77 -18.02 -33.30
C GLU A 233 -7.33 -17.22 -34.48
N GLN A 234 -8.25 -16.29 -34.21
CA GLN A 234 -8.78 -15.37 -35.24
C GLN A 234 -7.69 -14.46 -35.80
N LEU A 235 -6.85 -13.86 -34.94
CA LEU A 235 -5.73 -13.03 -35.37
C LEU A 235 -4.73 -13.82 -36.21
N ARG A 236 -4.41 -15.05 -35.81
CA ARG A 236 -3.51 -15.93 -36.56
C ARG A 236 -4.08 -16.32 -37.92
N ALA A 237 -5.38 -16.54 -38.03
CA ALA A 237 -6.04 -16.83 -39.30
C ALA A 237 -6.10 -15.61 -40.22
N GLU A 238 -6.27 -14.42 -39.65
CA GLU A 238 -6.35 -13.17 -40.40
C GLU A 238 -4.97 -12.64 -40.85
N PHE A 239 -3.95 -12.76 -40.00
CA PHE A 239 -2.59 -12.22 -40.21
C PHE A 239 -1.50 -13.31 -40.06
N PRO A 240 -1.53 -14.41 -40.82
CA PRO A 240 -0.70 -15.59 -40.54
C PRO A 240 0.82 -15.33 -40.59
N GLU A 241 1.31 -14.66 -41.64
CA GLU A 241 2.75 -14.42 -41.80
C GLU A 241 3.30 -13.49 -40.71
N GLN A 242 2.60 -12.38 -40.47
CA GLN A 242 2.97 -11.41 -39.43
C GLN A 242 2.88 -12.02 -38.03
N PHE A 243 1.83 -12.77 -37.74
CA PHE A 243 1.63 -13.41 -36.44
C PHE A 243 2.77 -14.36 -36.11
N GLU A 244 3.18 -15.22 -37.07
CA GLU A 244 4.30 -16.14 -36.84
C GLU A 244 5.64 -15.42 -36.69
N ALA A 245 5.90 -14.39 -37.50
CA ALA A 245 7.13 -13.60 -37.40
C ALA A 245 7.26 -12.93 -36.03
N GLU A 246 6.20 -12.25 -35.58
CA GLU A 246 6.18 -11.58 -34.27
C GLU A 246 6.16 -12.58 -33.12
N ARG A 247 5.58 -13.77 -33.31
CA ARG A 247 5.62 -14.85 -32.31
C ARG A 247 7.06 -15.29 -32.05
N VAL A 248 7.85 -15.53 -33.09
CA VAL A 248 9.27 -15.91 -32.96
C VAL A 248 10.03 -14.83 -32.18
N ARG A 249 9.84 -13.56 -32.57
CA ARG A 249 10.46 -12.41 -31.91
C ARG A 249 10.09 -12.29 -30.44
N SER A 250 8.79 -12.43 -30.13
CA SER A 250 8.30 -12.36 -28.75
C SER A 250 8.88 -13.50 -27.89
N LEU A 251 8.96 -14.72 -28.42
CA LEU A 251 9.55 -15.86 -27.69
C LEU A 251 11.04 -15.64 -27.38
N GLU A 252 11.78 -15.02 -28.30
CA GLU A 252 13.18 -14.64 -28.06
C GLU A 252 13.29 -13.50 -27.03
N GLN A 253 12.47 -12.45 -27.18
CA GLN A 253 12.45 -11.30 -26.29
C GLN A 253 12.15 -11.67 -24.84
N TYR A 254 11.25 -12.63 -24.62
CA TYR A 254 10.81 -13.06 -23.29
C TYR A 254 11.38 -14.42 -22.85
N ALA A 255 12.44 -14.91 -23.50
CA ALA A 255 13.00 -16.23 -23.27
C ALA A 255 13.40 -16.48 -21.79
N GLU A 256 13.91 -15.46 -21.10
CA GLU A 256 14.28 -15.57 -19.68
C GLU A 256 13.06 -15.76 -18.77
N GLN A 257 12.02 -14.95 -18.97
CA GLN A 257 10.78 -15.03 -18.19
C GLN A 257 10.07 -16.36 -18.44
N LEU A 258 10.03 -16.82 -19.69
CA LEU A 258 9.51 -18.14 -20.07
C LEU A 258 10.32 -19.26 -19.40
N GLY A 259 11.65 -19.19 -19.46
CA GLY A 259 12.53 -20.20 -18.86
C GLY A 259 12.44 -20.29 -17.33
N ARG A 260 11.99 -19.24 -16.65
CA ARG A 260 11.74 -19.20 -15.21
C ARG A 260 10.31 -19.56 -14.81
N ASN A 261 9.44 -19.90 -15.78
CA ASN A 261 7.99 -20.05 -15.58
C ASN A 261 7.32 -18.78 -15.01
N HIS A 262 7.95 -17.62 -15.21
CA HIS A 262 7.43 -16.33 -14.80
C HIS A 262 6.40 -15.81 -15.80
N LEU A 263 6.48 -16.23 -17.06
CA LEU A 263 5.52 -15.93 -18.13
C LEU A 263 5.09 -17.25 -18.78
N ALA A 264 3.81 -17.37 -19.15
CA ALA A 264 3.32 -18.46 -19.99
C ALA A 264 3.14 -17.99 -21.44
N ALA A 265 3.54 -18.79 -22.43
CA ALA A 265 3.30 -18.55 -23.86
C ALA A 265 2.32 -19.55 -24.49
N SER A 266 1.76 -20.44 -23.68
CA SER A 266 0.76 -21.42 -24.06
C SER A 266 -0.18 -21.71 -22.89
N ARG A 267 -1.41 -22.12 -23.19
CA ARG A 267 -2.45 -22.37 -22.19
C ARG A 267 -2.06 -23.42 -21.15
N ASP A 268 -1.33 -24.44 -21.57
CA ASP A 268 -0.86 -25.57 -20.76
C ASP A 268 0.33 -25.22 -19.85
N THR A 269 0.98 -24.07 -20.06
CA THR A 269 2.11 -23.61 -19.24
C THR A 269 1.70 -22.58 -18.18
N ILE A 270 0.41 -22.22 -18.13
CA ILE A 270 -0.13 -21.40 -17.04
C ILE A 270 -0.14 -22.26 -15.76
N PRO A 271 0.48 -21.82 -14.66
CA PRO A 271 0.52 -22.59 -13.42
C PRO A 271 -0.86 -22.69 -12.77
N ASP A 272 -1.10 -23.78 -12.04
CA ASP A 272 -2.29 -23.92 -11.21
C ASP A 272 -2.33 -22.80 -10.17
N GLY A 273 -3.48 -22.13 -10.03
CA GLY A 273 -3.61 -20.99 -9.13
C GLY A 273 -2.88 -19.73 -9.58
N ALA A 274 -2.49 -19.61 -10.86
CA ALA A 274 -1.80 -18.44 -11.43
C ALA A 274 -2.39 -17.07 -11.04
N ILE A 275 -3.72 -17.00 -10.90
CA ILE A 275 -4.41 -15.78 -10.49
C ILE A 275 -4.03 -15.33 -9.06
N ASP A 276 -3.61 -16.25 -8.19
CA ASP A 276 -3.28 -15.96 -6.78
C ASP A 276 -1.80 -15.77 -6.54
N MET A 277 -0.98 -16.10 -7.52
CA MET A 277 0.45 -15.92 -7.44
C MET A 277 0.79 -14.43 -7.44
N THR A 278 1.80 -14.07 -6.67
CA THR A 278 2.37 -12.72 -6.73
C THR A 278 3.05 -12.50 -8.08
N GLU A 279 3.10 -11.25 -8.55
CA GLU A 279 3.74 -10.93 -9.83
C GLU A 279 5.18 -11.41 -9.94
N ASP A 280 5.93 -11.53 -8.85
CA ASP A 280 7.31 -12.05 -8.84
C ASP A 280 7.40 -13.56 -9.12
N GLN A 281 6.31 -14.29 -8.88
CA GLN A 281 6.23 -15.74 -9.12
C GLN A 281 5.64 -16.04 -10.49
N PHE A 282 4.56 -15.36 -10.85
CA PHE A 282 3.93 -15.47 -12.16
C PHE A 282 3.40 -14.12 -12.61
N TRP A 283 3.95 -13.64 -13.71
CA TRP A 283 3.72 -12.30 -14.23
C TRP A 283 2.52 -12.26 -15.20
N GLY A 284 2.29 -13.29 -16.01
CA GLY A 284 1.13 -13.31 -16.91
C GLY A 284 1.14 -14.39 -17.99
N TYR A 285 0.16 -14.28 -18.88
CA TYR A 285 -0.04 -15.16 -20.03
C TYR A 285 0.00 -14.38 -21.35
N MET A 286 0.92 -14.73 -22.24
CA MET A 286 1.04 -14.19 -23.59
C MET A 286 0.14 -14.96 -24.56
N PHE A 287 -1.11 -14.52 -24.72
CA PHE A 287 -2.11 -15.18 -25.56
C PHE A 287 -1.86 -14.95 -27.07
N ALA A 288 -1.22 -13.84 -27.44
CA ALA A 288 -0.80 -13.51 -28.80
C ALA A 288 0.56 -12.79 -28.77
N PRO A 289 1.30 -12.67 -29.90
CA PRO A 289 2.60 -12.01 -29.93
C PRO A 289 2.55 -10.60 -29.34
N ASN A 290 3.40 -10.36 -28.33
CA ASN A 290 3.49 -9.12 -27.55
C ASN A 290 2.16 -8.63 -26.91
N CYS A 291 1.22 -9.56 -26.66
CA CYS A 291 -0.08 -9.30 -26.04
C CYS A 291 -0.30 -10.19 -24.82
N PHE A 292 -0.56 -9.59 -23.66
CA PHE A 292 -0.53 -10.26 -22.36
C PHE A 292 -1.82 -10.10 -21.57
N ILE A 293 -2.18 -11.12 -20.80
CA ILE A 293 -3.07 -11.00 -19.64
C ILE A 293 -2.18 -10.99 -18.40
N ARG A 294 -2.26 -9.92 -17.60
CA ARG A 294 -1.59 -9.82 -16.30
C ARG A 294 -2.61 -9.96 -15.18
N PHE A 295 -2.37 -10.88 -14.25
CA PHE A 295 -3.11 -10.93 -12.99
C PHE A 295 -2.45 -9.99 -12.00
N LYS A 296 -3.18 -8.94 -11.59
CA LYS A 296 -2.67 -7.87 -10.74
C LYS A 296 -3.23 -7.99 -9.33
N THR A 297 -2.36 -7.79 -8.34
CA THR A 297 -2.77 -7.56 -6.95
C THR A 297 -3.11 -6.09 -6.78
N PHE A 298 -4.26 -5.76 -6.20
CA PHE A 298 -4.66 -4.37 -6.03
C PHE A 298 -4.49 -3.94 -4.58
N GLY A 299 -3.69 -2.90 -4.36
CA GLY A 299 -3.50 -2.27 -3.06
C GLY A 299 -4.43 -1.07 -2.86
N LEU A 300 -4.52 -0.60 -1.62
CA LEU A 300 -5.20 0.64 -1.28
C LEU A 300 -4.39 1.83 -1.81
N TRP A 301 -5.01 2.70 -2.61
CA TRP A 301 -4.33 3.88 -3.19
C TRP A 301 -3.96 4.94 -2.14
N THR A 302 -4.84 5.15 -1.17
CA THR A 302 -4.67 6.17 -0.15
C THR A 302 -5.32 5.75 1.15
N LYS A 303 -4.72 6.19 2.25
CA LYS A 303 -5.21 6.01 3.62
C LYS A 303 -5.97 7.23 4.12
N GLU A 304 -6.19 8.23 3.25
CA GLU A 304 -6.96 9.43 3.58
C GLU A 304 -8.36 9.10 4.09
N GLU A 305 -8.74 9.74 5.19
CA GLU A 305 -10.01 9.50 5.89
C GLU A 305 -11.22 9.66 4.96
N THR A 306 -11.25 10.69 4.11
CA THR A 306 -12.38 10.96 3.20
C THR A 306 -12.60 9.83 2.19
N PHE A 307 -11.52 9.22 1.71
CA PHE A 307 -11.58 8.07 0.82
C PHE A 307 -11.95 6.79 1.57
N MET A 308 -11.37 6.56 2.75
CA MET A 308 -11.69 5.39 3.59
C MET A 308 -13.17 5.35 3.98
N LYS A 309 -13.78 6.51 4.28
CA LYS A 309 -15.21 6.63 4.62
C LYS A 309 -16.18 6.18 3.52
N THR A 310 -15.68 5.89 2.32
CA THR A 310 -16.50 5.37 1.22
C THR A 310 -16.72 3.85 1.30
N PHE A 311 -15.92 3.14 2.11
CA PHE A 311 -16.07 1.70 2.41
C PHE A 311 -16.61 1.43 3.82
N LEU A 312 -16.74 2.49 4.61
CA LEU A 312 -17.05 2.40 6.03
C LEU A 312 -18.42 3.00 6.31
N PRO A 313 -19.08 2.56 7.40
CA PRO A 313 -20.25 3.28 7.91
C PRO A 313 -19.93 4.76 8.14
N LYS A 314 -20.87 5.64 7.83
CA LYS A 314 -20.67 7.11 7.89
C LYS A 314 -20.19 7.60 9.25
N GLU A 315 -20.68 6.98 10.31
CA GLU A 315 -20.38 7.39 11.68
C GLU A 315 -19.02 6.85 12.18
N SER A 316 -18.31 6.03 11.40
CA SER A 316 -17.01 5.48 11.82
C SER A 316 -15.96 6.58 12.08
N VAL A 317 -15.10 6.34 13.08
CA VAL A 317 -13.91 7.16 13.35
C VAL A 317 -12.70 6.48 12.73
N VAL A 318 -11.94 7.20 11.91
CA VAL A 318 -10.72 6.69 11.27
C VAL A 318 -9.53 7.49 11.79
N TYR A 319 -8.50 6.79 12.24
CA TYR A 319 -7.24 7.40 12.65
C TYR A 319 -6.07 6.71 11.93
N VAL A 320 -5.12 7.49 11.44
CA VAL A 320 -3.91 6.99 10.77
C VAL A 320 -2.72 7.29 11.69
N GLU A 321 -2.09 6.26 12.22
CA GLU A 321 -0.80 6.38 12.90
C GLU A 321 0.29 6.41 11.84
N GLU A 322 0.99 7.54 11.75
CA GLU A 322 2.14 7.72 10.89
C GLU A 322 3.30 6.77 11.27
N ARG A 323 3.92 6.17 10.25
CA ARG A 323 5.18 5.44 10.43
C ARG A 323 6.34 6.42 10.59
N GLU A 324 7.14 6.24 11.62
CA GLU A 324 8.35 7.07 11.84
C GLU A 324 9.65 6.31 11.56
N GLU A 325 9.62 4.97 11.55
CA GLU A 325 10.78 4.15 11.27
C GLU A 325 11.19 4.28 9.81
N ALA A 326 12.45 4.67 9.61
CA ALA A 326 13.04 4.89 8.29
C ALA A 326 12.74 3.74 7.32
N LEU A 327 12.40 4.10 6.09
CA LEU A 327 12.07 3.15 5.03
C LEU A 327 12.53 3.68 3.67
N ASP A 328 13.30 2.87 2.96
CA ASP A 328 13.63 3.09 1.56
C ASP A 328 12.51 2.51 0.68
N CYS A 329 11.61 3.36 0.19
CA CYS A 329 10.50 2.96 -0.68
C CYS A 329 10.90 3.17 -2.14
N SER A 330 10.90 2.12 -2.96
CA SER A 330 11.22 2.20 -4.39
C SER A 330 10.35 3.21 -5.14
N MET A 331 9.09 3.38 -4.72
CA MET A 331 8.21 4.38 -5.33
C MET A 331 8.75 5.79 -5.21
N ALA A 332 9.50 6.14 -4.16
CA ALA A 332 10.09 7.46 -3.96
C ALA A 332 11.35 7.70 -4.80
N HIS A 333 11.78 6.74 -5.62
CA HIS A 333 12.92 6.92 -6.52
C HIS A 333 12.52 7.53 -7.86
N ASN A 334 11.23 7.47 -8.21
CA ASN A 334 10.69 7.97 -9.48
C ASN A 334 10.66 9.50 -9.54
N VAL A 335 10.30 10.03 -10.71
CA VAL A 335 10.05 11.46 -10.93
C VAL A 335 8.72 11.62 -11.63
N SER A 336 7.83 12.42 -11.05
CA SER A 336 6.48 12.64 -11.56
C SER A 336 6.24 14.13 -11.79
N MET A 337 5.54 14.47 -12.87
CA MET A 337 4.88 15.77 -13.02
C MET A 337 3.37 15.59 -13.03
N LEU A 338 2.68 16.22 -12.08
CA LEU A 338 1.22 16.27 -12.01
C LEU A 338 0.65 17.24 -13.05
N ALA A 339 -0.67 17.19 -13.30
CA ALA A 339 -1.32 17.98 -14.36
C ALA A 339 -1.20 19.51 -14.15
N ASP A 340 -1.00 19.97 -12.93
CA ASP A 340 -0.75 21.38 -12.62
C ASP A 340 0.73 21.75 -12.67
N GLY A 341 1.61 20.83 -13.07
CA GLY A 341 3.07 21.00 -13.09
C GLY A 341 3.76 20.70 -11.75
N GLN A 342 3.01 20.33 -10.70
CA GLN A 342 3.62 19.99 -9.41
C GLN A 342 4.50 18.75 -9.55
N MET A 343 5.74 18.84 -9.07
CA MET A 343 6.64 17.68 -9.08
C MET A 343 6.33 16.78 -7.88
N SER A 344 6.45 15.47 -8.09
CA SER A 344 6.35 14.44 -7.05
C SER A 344 7.38 13.34 -7.33
N LEU A 345 7.59 12.45 -6.37
CA LEU A 345 8.41 11.25 -6.57
C LEU A 345 7.57 10.00 -6.72
N CYS A 346 6.27 10.02 -6.41
CA CYS A 346 5.44 8.81 -6.35
C CYS A 346 4.06 9.08 -6.97
N CYS A 347 3.50 8.11 -7.70
CA CYS A 347 2.14 8.25 -8.24
C CYS A 347 1.04 8.22 -7.16
N LEU A 348 1.34 7.77 -5.94
CA LEU A 348 0.41 7.83 -4.81
C LEU A 348 0.38 9.22 -4.14
N ASP A 349 1.35 10.09 -4.43
CA ASP A 349 1.31 11.50 -4.03
C ASP A 349 0.59 12.35 -5.09
N TYR A 350 -0.64 11.93 -5.40
CA TYR A 350 -1.45 12.53 -6.45
C TYR A 350 -1.96 13.94 -6.10
N GLU A 351 -1.85 14.36 -4.83
CA GLU A 351 -2.11 15.75 -4.38
C GLU A 351 -0.85 16.63 -4.37
N GLY A 352 0.35 16.07 -4.55
CA GLY A 352 1.61 16.82 -4.55
C GLY A 352 2.02 17.35 -3.17
N GLU A 353 1.79 16.57 -2.12
CA GLU A 353 2.02 16.92 -0.71
C GLU A 353 3.47 16.67 -0.26
N MET A 354 4.35 16.17 -1.14
CA MET A 354 5.77 15.92 -0.82
C MET A 354 6.62 17.18 -0.61
N GLY A 355 6.09 18.39 -0.87
CA GLY A 355 6.81 19.65 -0.67
C GLY A 355 7.83 20.01 -1.76
N LEU A 356 7.87 19.26 -2.86
CA LEU A 356 8.80 19.47 -3.96
C LEU A 356 8.44 20.70 -4.81
N PRO A 357 9.40 21.28 -5.56
CA PRO A 357 9.12 22.44 -6.39
C PRO A 357 8.13 22.15 -7.52
N ASN A 358 7.43 23.18 -8.01
CA ASN A 358 6.66 23.10 -9.24
C ASN A 358 7.60 23.14 -10.44
N MET A 359 7.30 22.38 -11.49
CA MET A 359 8.09 22.35 -12.73
C MET A 359 8.31 23.78 -13.23
N ARG A 360 7.33 24.70 -13.20
CA ARG A 360 7.51 26.10 -13.64
C ARG A 360 8.76 26.79 -13.10
N ASP A 361 9.16 26.47 -11.88
CA ASP A 361 10.24 27.13 -11.15
C ASP A 361 11.51 26.26 -11.02
N THR A 362 11.54 25.07 -11.62
CA THR A 362 12.67 24.12 -11.55
C THR A 362 12.87 23.36 -12.87
N SER A 363 13.88 22.48 -12.88
CA SER A 363 14.11 21.45 -13.89
C SER A 363 14.25 20.07 -13.23
N ILE A 364 14.10 18.99 -14.01
CA ILE A 364 14.33 17.62 -13.57
C ILE A 364 15.77 17.47 -13.05
N VAL A 365 16.75 18.09 -13.69
CA VAL A 365 18.16 18.05 -13.25
C VAL A 365 18.34 18.71 -11.89
N GLU A 366 17.73 19.88 -11.67
CA GLU A 366 17.76 20.57 -10.38
C GLU A 366 17.05 19.75 -9.29
N LEU A 367 15.90 19.15 -9.61
CA LEU A 367 15.18 18.25 -8.71
C LEU A 367 16.02 17.02 -8.33
N LEU A 368 16.69 16.37 -9.29
CA LEU A 368 17.51 15.19 -9.05
C LEU A 368 18.71 15.49 -8.13
N ARG A 369 19.23 16.72 -8.18
CA ARG A 369 20.30 17.23 -7.31
C ARG A 369 19.81 17.84 -5.99
N ALA A 370 18.50 18.01 -5.83
CA ALA A 370 17.95 18.67 -4.66
C ALA A 370 18.21 17.82 -3.39
N PRO A 371 18.78 18.41 -2.32
CA PRO A 371 19.01 17.69 -1.06
C PRO A 371 17.72 17.12 -0.45
N GLU A 372 16.59 17.80 -0.63
CA GLU A 372 15.28 17.35 -0.17
C GLU A 372 14.84 16.06 -0.88
N ARG A 373 14.99 16.00 -2.20
CA ARG A 373 14.70 14.79 -2.98
C ARG A 373 15.59 13.63 -2.56
N GLU A 374 16.89 13.88 -2.37
CA GLU A 374 17.83 12.86 -1.89
C GLU A 374 17.43 12.34 -0.49
N ALA A 375 17.00 13.23 0.41
CA ALA A 375 16.55 12.86 1.74
C ALA A 375 15.31 11.95 1.69
N ILE A 376 14.30 12.29 0.89
CA ILE A 376 13.08 11.47 0.73
C ILE A 376 13.39 10.14 0.03
N ALA A 377 14.26 10.14 -0.97
CA ALA A 377 14.60 8.92 -1.70
C ALA A 377 15.39 7.92 -0.84
N LYS A 378 16.23 8.39 0.10
CA LYS A 378 16.98 7.52 1.04
C LYS A 378 16.16 7.08 2.26
N ASP A 379 15.23 7.93 2.70
CA ASP A 379 14.31 7.66 3.79
C ASP A 379 12.98 8.35 3.47
N SER A 380 12.04 7.60 2.92
CA SER A 380 10.75 8.15 2.49
C SER A 380 9.95 8.70 3.65
N MET A 381 10.20 8.28 4.89
CA MET A 381 9.49 8.79 6.08
C MET A 381 9.83 10.26 6.39
N LYS A 382 10.80 10.87 5.70
CA LYS A 382 10.97 12.33 5.70
C LYS A 382 9.75 13.08 5.14
N SER A 383 8.95 12.42 4.30
CA SER A 383 7.73 12.97 3.74
C SER A 383 6.49 12.49 4.51
N GLU A 384 5.58 13.41 4.85
CA GLU A 384 4.35 13.11 5.58
C GLU A 384 3.42 12.17 4.81
N VAL A 385 3.29 12.36 3.49
CA VAL A 385 2.47 11.46 2.66
C VAL A 385 2.99 10.02 2.71
N CYS A 386 4.31 9.83 2.75
CA CYS A 386 4.91 8.50 2.88
C CYS A 386 4.68 7.91 4.27
N ARG A 387 4.80 8.70 5.34
CA ARG A 387 4.51 8.25 6.71
C ARG A 387 3.06 7.82 6.89
N ARG A 388 2.11 8.57 6.30
CA ARG A 388 0.68 8.19 6.26
C ARG A 388 0.47 6.93 5.43
N CYS A 389 1.05 6.85 4.22
CA CYS A 389 0.94 5.70 3.33
C CYS A 389 1.45 4.38 3.97
N GLN A 390 2.58 4.45 4.67
CA GLN A 390 3.21 3.29 5.32
C GLN A 390 2.80 3.12 6.79
N GLY A 391 1.88 3.96 7.27
CA GLY A 391 1.35 3.96 8.63
C GLY A 391 0.25 2.93 8.87
N ASN A 392 -0.20 2.82 10.12
CA ASN A 392 -1.33 1.97 10.50
C ASN A 392 -2.65 2.73 10.41
N ILE A 393 -3.70 2.07 9.94
CA ILE A 393 -5.05 2.63 9.95
C ILE A 393 -5.86 1.94 11.04
N PHE A 394 -6.50 2.73 11.88
CA PHE A 394 -7.45 2.27 12.88
C PHE A 394 -8.83 2.77 12.52
N VAL A 395 -9.78 1.85 12.42
CA VAL A 395 -11.18 2.16 12.17
C VAL A 395 -11.99 1.71 13.37
N PHE A 396 -12.70 2.66 13.97
CA PHE A 396 -13.51 2.46 15.16
C PHE A 396 -15.00 2.60 14.85
N ASP A 397 -15.78 1.76 15.50
CA ASP A 397 -17.22 1.92 15.61
C ASP A 397 -17.55 2.98 16.66
N SER A 398 -18.22 4.04 16.21
CA SER A 398 -18.64 5.16 17.06
C SER A 398 -19.96 4.91 17.77
N GLU A 399 -20.69 3.84 17.42
CA GLU A 399 -21.95 3.55 18.08
C GLU A 399 -21.73 3.28 19.57
N ALA A 400 -22.55 3.94 20.38
CA ALA A 400 -22.65 3.69 21.79
C ALA A 400 -23.21 2.28 22.01
N LYS A 401 -22.35 1.31 22.31
CA LYS A 401 -22.77 -0.04 22.68
C LYS A 401 -22.91 -0.13 24.19
N ASP A 402 -23.98 -0.77 24.66
CA ASP A 402 -24.15 -1.15 26.06
C ASP A 402 -23.19 -2.31 26.39
N GLU A 403 -21.91 -1.95 26.47
CA GLU A 403 -20.81 -2.86 26.77
C GLU A 403 -20.31 -2.57 28.19
N ARG A 404 -20.17 -3.62 29.01
CA ARG A 404 -19.63 -3.48 30.37
C ARG A 404 -18.20 -2.92 30.40
N ALA A 405 -17.45 -3.08 29.31
CA ALA A 405 -16.10 -2.55 29.14
C ALA A 405 -15.77 -2.41 27.65
N THR A 406 -15.10 -1.31 27.29
CA THR A 406 -14.48 -1.15 25.96
C THR A 406 -13.12 -1.82 26.00
N LYS A 407 -12.93 -2.89 25.23
CA LYS A 407 -11.64 -3.58 25.10
C LYS A 407 -10.73 -2.87 24.12
N PHE A 408 -9.43 -2.99 24.31
CA PHE A 408 -8.46 -2.49 23.35
C PHE A 408 -8.09 -3.63 22.41
N ASP A 409 -8.22 -3.37 21.13
CA ASP A 409 -7.91 -4.31 20.05
C ASP A 409 -7.12 -3.67 18.91
N LYS A 410 -6.81 -2.37 19.03
CA LYS A 410 -6.01 -1.61 18.07
C LYS A 410 -4.60 -1.37 18.61
N PHE A 411 -3.62 -1.98 17.98
CA PHE A 411 -2.22 -1.98 18.38
C PHE A 411 -1.39 -1.25 17.34
N GLY A 412 -0.75 -0.15 17.73
CA GLY A 412 0.11 0.61 16.82
C GLY A 412 1.56 0.19 16.92
N ARG A 413 2.44 1.18 16.90
CA ARG A 413 3.87 0.95 16.96
C ARG A 413 4.32 0.31 18.28
N GLY A 414 5.41 -0.43 18.16
CA GLY A 414 6.08 -1.04 19.29
C GLY A 414 5.46 -2.32 19.81
N TRP A 415 4.74 -3.03 18.96
CA TRP A 415 4.17 -4.35 19.26
C TRP A 415 4.70 -5.43 18.32
N HIS A 416 5.05 -6.58 18.87
CA HIS A 416 5.27 -7.81 18.11
C HIS A 416 3.94 -8.47 17.74
N PRO A 417 3.93 -9.39 16.76
CA PRO A 417 2.75 -10.21 16.47
C PRO A 417 2.22 -10.94 17.71
N PHE A 418 0.92 -11.20 17.73
CA PHE A 418 0.29 -11.96 18.80
C PHE A 418 0.80 -13.41 18.82
N GLU A 419 1.09 -13.94 20.00
CA GLU A 419 1.58 -15.31 20.21
C GLU A 419 0.55 -16.12 21.01
N PRO A 420 -0.12 -17.12 20.40
CA PRO A 420 -1.25 -17.82 21.02
C PRO A 420 -0.85 -18.78 22.14
N ASP A 421 0.35 -19.36 22.08
CA ASP A 421 0.74 -20.48 22.95
C ASP A 421 1.72 -20.10 24.07
N MET A 422 2.07 -18.83 24.21
CA MET A 422 3.03 -18.39 25.22
C MET A 422 2.48 -18.56 26.64
N ASN A 423 3.13 -19.44 27.41
CA ASN A 423 2.70 -19.90 28.75
C ASN A 423 1.27 -20.48 28.81
N GLY A 424 0.71 -20.91 27.67
CA GLY A 424 -0.62 -21.54 27.59
C GLY A 424 -1.83 -20.61 27.74
N VAL A 425 -1.63 -19.28 27.66
CA VAL A 425 -2.70 -18.27 27.86
C VAL A 425 -2.76 -17.22 26.73
N GLY A 426 -1.71 -17.11 25.90
CA GLY A 426 -1.64 -16.20 24.74
C GLY A 426 -1.42 -14.73 25.12
N GLY A 427 -0.71 -13.96 24.29
CA GLY A 427 -0.43 -12.54 24.58
C GLY A 427 0.32 -11.81 23.46
N ARG A 428 0.51 -10.49 23.62
CA ARG A 428 1.28 -9.66 22.70
C ARG A 428 2.42 -8.93 23.40
N TRP A 429 3.64 -9.05 22.88
CA TRP A 429 4.81 -8.39 23.47
C TRP A 429 4.98 -6.98 22.92
N SER A 430 5.22 -6.01 23.80
CA SER A 430 5.78 -4.73 23.37
C SER A 430 7.26 -4.90 23.02
N ASN A 431 7.82 -3.96 22.26
CA ASN A 431 9.26 -3.85 22.04
C ASN A 431 9.94 -2.87 23.01
N GLY A 432 9.30 -2.60 24.14
CA GLY A 432 9.67 -1.56 25.11
C GLY A 432 8.59 -0.48 25.19
N ASN A 433 8.33 0.23 24.08
CA ASN A 433 7.35 1.31 24.00
C ASN A 433 6.18 0.91 23.10
N GLY A 434 5.08 0.43 23.66
CA GLY A 434 3.91 -0.01 22.90
C GLY A 434 2.75 0.97 22.94
N TRP A 435 2.13 1.26 21.81
CA TRP A 435 0.97 2.15 21.72
C TRP A 435 -0.32 1.39 21.46
N LEU A 436 -1.35 1.69 22.26
CA LEU A 436 -2.69 1.13 22.14
C LEU A 436 -3.66 2.25 21.83
N TYR A 437 -4.61 2.00 20.95
CA TYR A 437 -5.61 2.99 20.56
C TYR A 437 -7.00 2.46 20.87
N PHE A 438 -7.89 3.34 21.31
CA PHE A 438 -9.29 2.98 21.53
C PHE A 438 -10.21 4.19 21.46
N LEU A 439 -11.40 3.99 20.93
CA LEU A 439 -12.49 4.94 21.02
C LEU A 439 -13.33 4.63 22.27
N ALA A 440 -13.50 5.60 23.17
CA ALA A 440 -14.34 5.41 24.35
C ALA A 440 -15.83 5.34 23.94
N ARG A 441 -16.46 4.16 24.02
CA ARG A 441 -17.87 3.96 23.62
C ARG A 441 -18.88 4.41 24.67
N GLN A 442 -18.41 4.69 25.88
CA GLN A 442 -19.16 5.23 27.00
C GLN A 442 -18.22 6.02 27.90
N ASP A 443 -18.77 6.93 28.70
CA ASP A 443 -18.00 7.59 29.76
C ASP A 443 -17.37 6.52 30.65
N SER A 444 -16.07 6.59 30.90
CA SER A 444 -15.34 5.56 31.65
C SER A 444 -14.42 6.19 32.68
N ASN A 445 -14.33 5.56 33.85
CA ASN A 445 -13.55 6.09 34.97
C ASN A 445 -12.40 5.18 35.43
N LEU A 446 -12.26 4.01 34.80
CA LEU A 446 -11.20 3.06 35.13
C LEU A 446 -10.60 2.46 33.86
N LEU A 447 -9.27 2.49 33.78
CA LEU A 447 -8.47 1.73 32.83
C LEU A 447 -7.92 0.48 33.53
N ASN A 448 -8.12 -0.67 32.92
CA ASN A 448 -7.63 -1.97 33.37
C ASN A 448 -6.60 -2.49 32.37
N LEU A 449 -5.45 -2.93 32.88
CA LEU A 449 -4.43 -3.62 32.11
C LEU A 449 -4.01 -4.90 32.83
N ARG A 450 -3.94 -5.99 32.09
CA ARG A 450 -3.41 -7.27 32.56
C ARG A 450 -2.14 -7.56 31.77
N ILE A 451 -1.01 -7.45 32.44
CA ILE A 451 0.32 -7.53 31.82
C ILE A 451 1.18 -8.58 32.53
N MET A 452 2.15 -9.15 31.83
CA MET A 452 3.23 -9.90 32.43
C MET A 452 4.53 -9.12 32.27
N SER A 453 5.19 -8.88 33.38
CA SER A 453 6.54 -8.35 33.40
C SER A 453 7.54 -9.50 33.52
N ILE A 454 8.65 -9.40 32.81
CA ILE A 454 9.83 -10.25 33.00
C ILE A 454 10.92 -9.55 33.82
N TYR A 455 10.72 -8.28 34.13
CA TYR A 455 11.61 -7.47 34.95
C TYR A 455 11.32 -7.62 36.43
N ASP A 456 12.32 -7.32 37.26
CA ASP A 456 12.21 -7.33 38.71
C ASP A 456 11.35 -6.20 39.28
N SER A 457 11.12 -6.26 40.59
CA SER A 457 10.34 -5.28 41.37
C SER A 457 10.98 -3.93 41.59
N ALA A 458 12.21 -3.72 41.12
CA ALA A 458 12.83 -2.41 41.11
C ALA A 458 12.62 -1.68 39.77
N THR A 459 12.22 -2.42 38.73
CA THR A 459 12.10 -1.87 37.37
C THR A 459 10.80 -1.10 37.20
N PRO A 460 10.84 0.22 36.91
CA PRO A 460 9.65 1.01 36.69
C PRO A 460 9.05 0.74 35.31
N LEU A 461 7.74 0.60 35.28
CA LEU A 461 6.92 0.44 34.09
C LEU A 461 5.85 1.53 34.14
N THR A 462 5.71 2.29 33.06
CA THR A 462 4.85 3.48 33.05
C THR A 462 3.73 3.31 32.05
N VAL A 463 2.53 3.69 32.47
CA VAL A 463 1.34 3.76 31.62
C VAL A 463 0.86 5.19 31.59
N GLN A 464 0.72 5.74 30.39
CA GLN A 464 0.20 7.08 30.15
C GLN A 464 -1.05 7.01 29.29
N VAL A 465 -2.05 7.81 29.61
CA VAL A 465 -3.25 7.97 28.80
C VAL A 465 -3.26 9.37 28.20
N ARG A 466 -3.54 9.46 26.91
CA ARG A 466 -3.61 10.71 26.16
C ARG A 466 -4.88 10.76 25.34
N GLU A 467 -5.43 11.96 25.17
CA GLU A 467 -6.59 12.24 24.34
C GLU A 467 -6.13 12.74 22.96
N HIS A 468 -6.83 12.28 21.93
CA HIS A 468 -6.65 12.78 20.57
C HIS A 468 -7.31 14.16 20.43
N ASP A 469 -6.56 15.16 19.99
CA ASP A 469 -7.12 16.43 19.59
C ASP A 469 -7.42 16.44 18.09
N GLU A 470 -8.70 16.49 17.74
CA GLU A 470 -9.15 16.51 16.35
C GLU A 470 -8.66 17.74 15.56
N ALA A 471 -8.39 18.87 16.23
CA ALA A 471 -7.95 20.08 15.57
C ALA A 471 -6.48 19.99 15.13
N SER A 472 -5.60 19.49 16.01
CA SER A 472 -4.18 19.31 15.71
C SER A 472 -3.85 17.95 15.08
N LYS A 473 -4.78 16.99 15.10
CA LYS A 473 -4.57 15.58 14.69
C LYS A 473 -3.46 14.89 15.48
N GLN A 474 -3.22 15.33 16.71
CA GLN A 474 -2.17 14.81 17.59
C GLN A 474 -2.74 14.35 18.93
N PHE A 475 -2.02 13.48 19.61
CA PHE A 475 -2.31 13.14 21.01
C PHE A 475 -1.65 14.17 21.92
N GLY A 476 -2.46 14.82 22.76
CA GLY A 476 -2.04 15.92 23.61
C GLY A 476 -1.18 15.50 24.81
N GLU A 477 -1.22 16.33 25.85
CA GLU A 477 -0.53 16.06 27.11
C GLU A 477 -1.06 14.78 27.80
N VAL A 478 -0.27 14.26 28.73
CA VAL A 478 -0.64 13.08 29.52
C VAL A 478 -1.80 13.45 30.45
N LEU A 479 -2.97 12.88 30.20
CA LEU A 479 -4.15 13.07 31.05
C LEU A 479 -4.01 12.34 32.39
N GLN A 480 -3.44 11.13 32.33
CA GLN A 480 -3.23 10.29 33.49
C GLN A 480 -1.95 9.49 33.29
N GLN A 481 -1.18 9.35 34.38
CA GLN A 481 -0.04 8.45 34.44
C GLN A 481 -0.15 7.55 35.67
N GLN A 482 0.30 6.31 35.54
CA GLN A 482 0.66 5.48 36.69
C GLN A 482 1.97 4.78 36.42
N VAL A 483 2.82 4.73 37.44
CA VAL A 483 4.00 3.90 37.48
C VAL A 483 3.68 2.69 38.33
N PHE A 484 3.99 1.52 37.82
CA PHE A 484 4.05 0.29 38.60
C PHE A 484 5.42 -0.35 38.42
N PHE A 485 5.72 -1.33 39.24
CA PHE A 485 7.00 -2.02 39.21
C PHE A 485 6.84 -3.41 38.62
N GLY A 486 7.85 -3.84 37.88
CA GLY A 486 7.87 -5.18 37.31
C GLY A 486 7.77 -6.26 38.39
N VAL A 487 7.30 -7.45 38.04
CA VAL A 487 7.45 -8.61 38.91
C VAL A 487 7.82 -9.77 38.01
N GLN A 488 9.01 -10.33 38.22
CA GLN A 488 9.61 -11.26 37.27
C GLN A 488 8.71 -12.47 37.04
N ASN A 489 8.28 -12.63 35.79
CA ASN A 489 7.40 -13.71 35.31
C ASN A 489 6.06 -13.79 36.05
N GLN A 490 5.53 -12.67 36.54
CA GLN A 490 4.22 -12.61 37.18
C GLN A 490 3.25 -11.70 36.42
N MET A 491 1.98 -12.06 36.55
CA MET A 491 0.86 -11.25 36.10
C MET A 491 0.65 -10.07 37.04
N ILE A 492 0.49 -8.89 36.45
CA ILE A 492 0.17 -7.65 37.13
C ILE A 492 -1.17 -7.17 36.56
N ASP A 493 -2.16 -7.02 37.44
CA ASP A 493 -3.43 -6.38 37.12
C ASP A 493 -3.34 -4.91 37.56
N ALA A 494 -3.06 -4.02 36.61
CA ALA A 494 -2.98 -2.58 36.85
C ALA A 494 -4.35 -1.93 36.65
N GLN A 495 -4.76 -1.10 37.61
CA GLN A 495 -5.99 -0.31 37.54
C GLN A 495 -5.68 1.18 37.74
N LEU A 496 -5.98 1.98 36.73
CA LEU A 496 -5.74 3.42 36.72
C LEU A 496 -7.07 4.19 36.78
N PRO A 497 -7.24 5.16 37.70
CA PRO A 497 -8.35 6.11 37.62
C PRO A 497 -8.18 6.99 36.38
N VAL A 498 -9.23 7.12 35.59
CA VAL A 498 -9.26 7.99 34.40
C VAL A 498 -10.57 8.77 34.37
N SER A 499 -10.67 9.76 33.48
CA SER A 499 -11.93 10.44 33.18
C SER A 499 -12.06 10.54 31.67
N LEU A 500 -12.65 9.50 31.08
CA LEU A 500 -12.79 9.36 29.64
C LEU A 500 -14.22 9.68 29.24
N LYS A 501 -14.36 10.48 28.19
CA LYS A 501 -15.64 10.87 27.61
C LYS A 501 -16.02 9.96 26.45
N GLN A 502 -17.30 9.62 26.37
CA GLN A 502 -17.87 8.92 25.23
C GLN A 502 -17.60 9.65 23.91
N GLY A 503 -17.30 8.89 22.85
CA GLY A 503 -17.07 9.37 21.49
C GLY A 503 -15.66 9.93 21.26
N GLN A 504 -14.81 9.96 22.28
CA GLN A 504 -13.46 10.51 22.20
C GLN A 504 -12.42 9.40 21.95
N LEU A 505 -11.47 9.68 21.07
CA LEU A 505 -10.34 8.80 20.76
C LEU A 505 -9.20 9.03 21.76
N TYR A 506 -8.63 7.94 22.27
CA TYR A 506 -7.53 7.95 23.21
C TYR A 506 -6.41 7.00 22.77
N ARG A 507 -5.20 7.30 23.27
CA ARG A 507 -4.02 6.45 23.16
C ARG A 507 -3.50 6.12 24.55
N VAL A 508 -3.08 4.88 24.73
CA VAL A 508 -2.33 4.44 25.91
C VAL A 508 -0.90 4.13 25.51
N ASP A 509 0.04 4.82 26.15
CA ASP A 509 1.47 4.59 25.99
C ASP A 509 1.92 3.63 27.09
N LEU A 510 2.37 2.44 26.70
CA LEU A 510 3.02 1.48 27.58
C LEU A 510 4.53 1.62 27.44
N LEU A 511 5.18 2.09 28.48
CA LEU A 511 6.62 2.35 28.50
C LEU A 511 7.30 1.37 29.45
N SER A 512 8.20 0.58 28.90
CA SER A 512 8.95 -0.44 29.62
C SER A 512 10.38 -0.53 29.09
N PRO A 513 11.35 -0.93 29.93
CA PRO A 513 12.65 -1.37 29.43
C PRO A 513 12.50 -2.57 28.49
N THR A 514 13.61 -2.92 27.84
CA THR A 514 13.69 -4.04 26.91
C THR A 514 14.70 -5.08 27.35
N PHE A 515 14.44 -6.33 27.01
CA PHE A 515 15.39 -7.44 27.10
C PHE A 515 15.40 -8.25 25.81
N VAL A 516 16.49 -8.98 25.58
CA VAL A 516 16.61 -9.92 24.47
C VAL A 516 16.64 -11.34 25.04
N PRO A 517 15.67 -12.22 24.72
CA PRO A 517 15.60 -13.56 25.30
C PRO A 517 16.86 -14.39 25.11
N ALA A 518 17.46 -14.37 23.91
CA ALA A 518 18.70 -15.11 23.64
C ALA A 518 19.88 -14.65 24.52
N GLU A 519 19.94 -13.37 24.87
CA GLU A 519 20.99 -12.81 25.71
C GLU A 519 20.74 -13.12 27.20
N ALA A 520 19.48 -13.08 27.63
CA ALA A 520 19.10 -13.32 29.01
C ALA A 520 19.08 -14.81 29.39
N ASN A 521 18.59 -15.67 28.48
CA ASN A 521 18.23 -17.06 28.78
C ASN A 521 18.91 -18.10 27.85
N GLY A 522 19.64 -17.66 26.82
CA GLY A 522 20.13 -18.53 25.74
C GLY A 522 19.05 -18.85 24.70
N GLY A 523 19.45 -19.49 23.59
CA GLY A 523 18.57 -19.82 22.46
C GLY A 523 18.68 -18.84 21.28
N ASP A 524 17.67 -18.84 20.41
CA ASP A 524 17.72 -18.16 19.11
C ASP A 524 16.82 -16.91 19.00
N ASP A 525 15.97 -16.62 19.99
CA ASP A 525 15.08 -15.45 19.95
C ASP A 525 15.82 -14.15 20.27
N ARG A 526 16.07 -13.36 19.22
CA ARG A 526 16.82 -12.10 19.26
C ARG A 526 15.94 -10.85 19.27
N ARG A 527 14.63 -10.99 19.47
CA ARG A 527 13.73 -9.84 19.51
C ARG A 527 13.98 -9.01 20.76
N SER A 528 13.88 -7.70 20.64
CA SER A 528 13.79 -6.79 21.77
C SER A 528 12.36 -6.82 22.32
N LEU A 529 12.18 -7.37 23.51
CA LEU A 529 10.89 -7.55 24.16
C LEU A 529 10.77 -6.66 25.40
N GLY A 530 9.61 -6.04 25.61
CA GLY A 530 9.28 -5.25 26.79
C GLY A 530 8.39 -6.02 27.75
N ILE A 531 7.16 -5.54 27.93
CA ILE A 531 6.11 -6.23 28.68
C ILE A 531 5.18 -6.98 27.74
N MET A 532 4.56 -8.05 28.25
CA MET A 532 3.52 -8.76 27.51
C MET A 532 2.15 -8.28 27.97
N LEU A 533 1.30 -7.85 27.04
CA LEU A 533 -0.08 -7.48 27.30
C LEU A 533 -1.02 -8.65 26.97
N PHE A 534 -1.91 -8.97 27.92
CA PHE A 534 -2.94 -9.98 27.77
C PHE A 534 -4.31 -9.36 27.52
N GLU A 535 -4.67 -8.42 28.39
CA GLU A 535 -5.97 -7.76 28.33
C GLU A 535 -5.80 -6.28 28.63
N ALA A 536 -6.54 -5.46 27.90
CA ALA A 536 -6.64 -4.03 28.15
C ALA A 536 -8.05 -3.56 27.85
N GLY A 537 -8.54 -2.62 28.66
CA GLY A 537 -9.83 -2.01 28.42
C GLY A 537 -10.21 -0.97 29.45
N VAL A 538 -11.28 -0.24 29.16
CA VAL A 538 -11.86 0.79 30.04
C VAL A 538 -13.29 0.46 30.40
N ARG A 539 -13.73 0.89 31.57
CA ARG A 539 -15.10 0.66 32.06
C ARG A 539 -15.54 1.75 33.03
N GLN A 540 -16.85 1.79 33.30
CA GLN A 540 -17.36 2.39 34.52
C GLN A 540 -17.27 1.38 35.68
N GLY A 541 -16.82 1.85 36.83
CA GLY A 541 -16.98 1.11 38.07
C GLY A 541 -16.23 1.72 39.25
N GLU A 542 -16.30 1.03 40.37
CA GLU A 542 -15.55 1.40 41.56
C GLU A 542 -14.09 0.97 41.41
N LEU A 543 -13.19 1.86 41.81
CA LEU A 543 -11.77 1.56 41.90
C LEU A 543 -11.58 0.52 43.01
N GLN A 544 -11.08 -0.67 42.68
CA GLN A 544 -10.58 -1.56 43.72
C GLN A 544 -9.22 -1.00 44.12
N VAL A 545 -9.17 -0.29 45.25
CA VAL A 545 -7.91 0.19 45.82
C VAL A 545 -7.09 -1.05 46.20
N ALA A 546 -6.22 -1.51 45.31
CA ALA A 546 -5.10 -2.32 45.71
C ALA A 546 -4.24 -1.45 46.63
N ALA A 547 -3.94 -1.96 47.83
CA ALA A 547 -3.06 -1.29 48.77
C ALA A 547 -1.78 -0.84 48.04
N PRO A 548 -1.24 0.35 48.34
CA PRO A 548 -0.03 0.83 47.69
C PRO A 548 1.04 -0.25 47.81
N VAL A 549 1.57 -0.70 46.68
CA VAL A 549 2.78 -1.53 46.67
C VAL A 549 3.85 -0.64 47.29
N ALA A 550 4.23 -0.98 48.52
CA ALA A 550 5.29 -0.29 49.23
C ALA A 550 6.53 -0.29 48.34
N GLU A 551 7.24 0.85 48.26
CA GLU A 551 8.58 0.89 47.70
C GLU A 551 9.39 -0.27 48.29
N PRO A 552 10.06 -1.09 47.48
CA PRO A 552 10.89 -2.15 48.01
C PRO A 552 11.96 -1.51 48.91
N GLU A 553 12.01 -1.95 50.18
CA GLU A 553 13.06 -1.52 51.10
C GLU A 553 14.43 -1.81 50.46
N PRO A 554 15.41 -0.89 50.57
CA PRO A 554 16.72 -1.07 50.00
C PRO A 554 17.34 -2.36 50.53
N VAL A 555 17.71 -3.26 49.62
CA VAL A 555 18.35 -4.54 49.93
C VAL A 555 19.62 -4.27 50.77
N PRO A 556 19.80 -4.90 51.95
CA PRO A 556 21.02 -4.75 52.72
C PRO A 556 22.19 -5.31 51.90
N GLN A 557 23.28 -4.54 51.80
CA GLN A 557 24.48 -5.01 51.11
C GLN A 557 24.97 -6.33 51.73
N PRO A 558 25.26 -7.37 50.92
CA PRO A 558 25.79 -8.61 51.45
C PRO A 558 27.21 -8.40 51.98
N GLU A 559 27.48 -8.89 53.19
CA GLU A 559 28.83 -8.99 53.74
C GLU A 559 29.73 -9.82 52.81
N PRO A 560 31.04 -9.50 52.71
CA PRO A 560 31.94 -10.15 51.79
C PRO A 560 32.15 -11.62 52.16
N VAL A 561 31.71 -12.52 51.29
CA VAL A 561 31.94 -13.96 51.44
C VAL A 561 33.37 -14.30 51.03
N VAL A 562 34.10 -14.88 51.98
CA VAL A 562 35.43 -15.47 51.81
C VAL A 562 35.37 -16.61 50.79
N VAL A 563 36.24 -16.54 49.78
CA VAL A 563 36.36 -17.55 48.73
C VAL A 563 36.95 -18.83 49.32
N ALA A 564 36.22 -19.94 49.21
CA ALA A 564 36.72 -21.30 49.40
C ALA A 564 36.57 -22.10 48.09
N GLU A 565 37.59 -22.90 47.82
CA GLU A 565 37.96 -23.49 46.54
C GLU A 565 36.96 -24.46 45.90
N ALA A 566 37.12 -24.60 44.59
CA ALA A 566 36.34 -25.40 43.66
C ALA A 566 36.33 -26.90 44.00
N GLY A 567 35.13 -27.46 44.11
CA GLY A 567 34.86 -28.90 44.09
C GLY A 567 33.98 -29.26 42.89
N VAL A 568 34.51 -30.08 41.99
CA VAL A 568 33.80 -30.65 40.84
C VAL A 568 32.84 -31.75 41.33
N ALA A 569 31.54 -31.64 41.03
CA ALA A 569 30.64 -32.79 41.00
C ALA A 569 29.42 -32.56 40.07
N SER A 570 29.43 -33.36 39.00
CA SER A 570 28.35 -33.89 38.17
C SER A 570 26.87 -33.59 38.50
N GLY A 571 26.13 -33.25 37.45
CA GLY A 571 24.93 -34.00 37.01
C GLY A 571 23.68 -33.98 37.92
N GLY A 572 22.66 -33.24 37.46
CA GLY A 572 21.26 -33.57 37.76
C GLY A 572 20.51 -32.62 38.68
N ARG A 573 19.98 -31.51 38.15
CA ARG A 573 18.89 -30.72 38.77
C ARG A 573 17.90 -30.11 37.76
N PHE A 574 17.54 -30.85 36.71
CA PHE A 574 16.45 -30.45 35.78
C PHE A 574 15.23 -31.40 35.79
N LYS A 575 15.06 -32.20 36.85
CA LYS A 575 13.90 -33.11 37.02
C LYS A 575 13.29 -33.06 38.42
N ARG A 576 12.97 -31.85 38.92
CA ARG A 576 12.23 -31.72 40.18
C ARG A 576 11.18 -30.61 40.24
N TRP A 577 10.72 -30.13 39.08
CA TRP A 577 9.67 -29.11 39.00
C TRP A 577 8.45 -29.51 38.17
N LEU A 578 8.15 -30.82 38.11
CA LEU A 578 7.00 -31.35 37.35
C LEU A 578 6.19 -32.44 38.09
N SER A 579 6.34 -32.58 39.42
CA SER A 579 5.58 -33.58 40.21
C SER A 579 4.80 -32.99 41.40
N ALA A 580 4.44 -31.71 41.35
CA ALA A 580 3.68 -31.06 42.44
C ALA A 580 2.30 -30.52 42.02
N LEU A 581 1.87 -30.67 40.76
CA LEU A 581 0.59 -30.13 40.27
C LEU A 581 -0.49 -31.17 39.92
N THR A 582 -0.22 -32.47 40.05
CA THR A 582 -1.21 -33.51 39.78
C THR A 582 -1.30 -34.46 40.97
N GLY A 583 -2.15 -34.13 41.94
CA GLY A 583 -2.44 -34.99 43.07
C GLY A 583 -3.09 -36.30 42.63
N LYS A 584 -2.30 -37.39 42.71
CA LYS A 584 -2.64 -38.83 42.68
C LYS A 584 -2.77 -39.52 41.31
N PRO A 585 -2.43 -40.82 41.28
CA PRO A 585 -1.17 -41.48 41.67
C PRO A 585 -0.25 -41.71 40.47
#